data_AF-A0AAD7CCQ6-F1
#
_entry.id   AF-A0AAD7CCQ6-F1
#
_cell.length_a   1.000
_cell.length_b   1.000
_cell.length_c   1.000
_cell.angle_alpha   90.00
_cell.angle_beta   90.00
_cell.angle_gamma   90.00
#
_symmetry.space_group_name_H-M   'P 1'
#
loop_
_entity.id
_entity.type
_entity.pdbx_description
1 polymer ?
#
loop_
_entity_poly.entity_id
_entity_poly.type
_entity_poly.pdbx_seq_one_letter_code
_entity_poly.pdbx_strand_id
1 'polypeptide(L)'
;MQLRGAKLSTLMQKTAYAGIKEKKAEVTRKASDNNVRQVTLAIQHTFKRRPNPAQIWKRIRHKDFTRQVKNFLWKSLHSAHRIGSYWKHIPECEDRATCQCRRTEFGAATFTDEKGRNLPGVSRLYRILISESIFMIWKVRNECVITKGGDSSPVNMVHNKWLHAINQRLLFDRVLTNHAKYGKQNSIKTSVVLHTWSSTLLNEEDLPEDWTKEPRVLVGTEPKSSRSPPQPSGRRGQGR
;
A
#
# COMPACT_ATOMS: atom_id res chain seq x y z
N MET A 1 -11.22 -17.64 -30.65
CA MET A 1 -10.93 -17.22 -32.04
C MET A 1 -9.86 -18.16 -32.60
N GLN A 2 -10.15 -18.97 -33.63
CA GLN A 2 -9.19 -19.99 -34.10
C GLN A 2 -8.15 -19.37 -35.03
N LEU A 3 -7.02 -18.92 -34.46
CA LEU A 3 -5.90 -18.37 -35.22
C LEU A 3 -5.19 -19.49 -36.01
N ARG A 4 -5.67 -19.79 -37.23
CA ARG A 4 -4.92 -20.52 -38.25
C ARG A 4 -4.28 -19.47 -39.17
N GLY A 5 -2.95 -19.31 -39.09
CA GLY A 5 -2.16 -18.51 -40.05
C GLY A 5 -2.06 -17.00 -39.79
N ALA A 6 -1.54 -16.58 -38.63
CA ALA A 6 -1.19 -15.17 -38.42
C ALA A 6 0.26 -14.90 -38.86
N LYS A 7 0.46 -13.90 -39.74
CA LYS A 7 1.80 -13.48 -40.21
C LYS A 7 2.57 -12.87 -39.04
N LEU A 8 3.69 -13.50 -38.65
CA LEU A 8 4.51 -13.09 -37.49
C LEU A 8 4.94 -11.61 -37.54
N SER A 9 5.19 -11.09 -38.75
CA SER A 9 5.61 -9.70 -38.97
C SER A 9 4.54 -8.65 -38.66
N THR A 10 3.26 -9.02 -38.60
CA THR A 10 2.14 -8.10 -38.33
C THR A 10 1.40 -8.43 -37.03
N LEU A 11 1.85 -9.47 -36.31
CA LEU A 11 1.22 -9.92 -35.08
C LEU A 11 1.60 -9.00 -33.91
N MET A 12 0.62 -8.26 -33.38
CA MET A 12 0.82 -7.51 -32.14
C MET A 12 0.93 -8.47 -30.95
N GLN A 13 1.86 -8.17 -30.02
CA GLN A 13 2.02 -8.94 -28.76
C GLN A 13 0.70 -9.13 -28.00
N LYS A 14 -0.18 -8.12 -28.02
CA LYS A 14 -1.52 -8.19 -27.39
C LYS A 14 -2.38 -9.31 -27.98
N THR A 15 -2.42 -9.42 -29.30
CA THR A 15 -3.21 -10.44 -30.03
C THR A 15 -2.57 -11.82 -29.90
N ALA A 16 -1.23 -11.89 -29.98
CA ALA A 16 -0.47 -13.11 -29.74
C ALA A 16 -0.76 -13.69 -28.35
N TYR A 17 -0.66 -12.85 -27.32
CA TYR A 17 -0.87 -13.23 -25.93
C TYR A 17 -2.34 -13.61 -25.65
N ALA A 18 -3.30 -12.90 -26.25
CA ALA A 18 -4.71 -13.27 -26.17
C ALA A 18 -4.96 -14.67 -26.75
N GLY A 19 -4.41 -14.97 -27.93
CA GLY A 19 -4.53 -16.28 -28.56
C GLY A 19 -3.88 -17.42 -27.77
N ILE A 20 -2.71 -17.19 -27.18
CA ILE A 20 -2.05 -18.17 -26.28
C ILE A 20 -2.91 -18.41 -25.04
N LYS A 21 -3.48 -17.35 -24.46
CA LYS A 21 -4.33 -17.43 -23.28
C LYS A 21 -5.62 -18.19 -23.55
N GLU A 22 -6.25 -17.99 -24.72
CA GLU A 22 -7.45 -18.73 -25.15
C GLU A 22 -7.17 -20.24 -25.34
N LYS A 23 -5.98 -20.62 -25.81
CA LYS A 23 -5.58 -22.03 -25.97
C LYS A 23 -5.21 -22.71 -24.67
N LYS A 24 -4.89 -21.96 -23.63
CA LYS A 24 -4.48 -22.52 -22.34
C LYS A 24 -5.72 -22.79 -21.50
N ALA A 25 -6.00 -24.06 -21.23
CA ALA A 25 -7.09 -24.45 -20.34
C ALA A 25 -7.00 -23.68 -19.01
N GLU A 26 -8.14 -23.19 -18.52
CA GLU A 26 -8.20 -22.43 -17.28
C GLU A 26 -7.94 -23.38 -16.10
N VAL A 27 -6.69 -23.44 -15.65
CA VAL A 27 -6.30 -24.27 -14.51
C VAL A 27 -6.81 -23.62 -13.23
N THR A 28 -7.89 -24.18 -12.66
CA THR A 28 -8.34 -23.85 -11.31
C THR A 28 -7.30 -24.34 -10.31
N ARG A 29 -6.78 -23.42 -9.50
CA ARG A 29 -5.78 -23.73 -8.48
C ARG A 29 -6.49 -23.81 -7.14
N LYS A 30 -6.69 -25.04 -6.62
CA LYS A 30 -7.36 -25.29 -5.33
C LYS A 30 -6.87 -24.38 -4.19
N ALA A 31 -5.56 -24.15 -4.10
CA ALA A 31 -4.98 -23.25 -3.09
C ALA A 31 -5.43 -21.79 -3.26
N SER A 32 -5.54 -21.32 -4.50
CA SER A 32 -6.01 -19.97 -4.81
C SER A 32 -7.49 -19.80 -4.47
N ASP A 33 -8.32 -20.79 -4.79
CA ASP A 33 -9.74 -20.77 -4.44
C ASP A 33 -9.95 -20.80 -2.93
N ASN A 34 -9.17 -21.62 -2.20
CA ASN A 34 -9.22 -21.63 -0.75
C ASN A 34 -8.81 -20.27 -0.15
N ASN A 35 -7.72 -19.67 -0.61
CA ASN A 35 -7.29 -18.36 -0.12
C ASN A 35 -8.33 -17.27 -0.39
N VAL A 36 -8.90 -17.24 -1.60
CA VAL A 36 -9.98 -16.31 -1.94
C VAL A 36 -11.20 -16.54 -1.04
N ARG A 37 -11.58 -17.79 -0.78
CA ARG A 37 -12.65 -18.13 0.16
C ARG A 37 -12.36 -17.64 1.58
N GLN A 38 -11.15 -17.84 2.09
CA GLN A 38 -10.75 -17.35 3.42
C GLN A 38 -10.86 -15.82 3.50
N VAL A 39 -10.38 -15.11 2.47
CA VAL A 39 -10.50 -13.65 2.38
C VAL A 39 -11.97 -13.21 2.34
N THR A 40 -12.82 -13.88 1.56
CA THR A 40 -14.27 -13.60 1.52
C THR A 40 -14.90 -13.77 2.90
N LEU A 41 -14.59 -14.86 3.61
CA LEU A 41 -15.13 -15.12 4.94
C LEU A 41 -14.65 -14.08 5.96
N ALA A 42 -13.37 -13.71 5.92
CA ALA A 42 -12.82 -12.67 6.78
C ALA A 42 -13.52 -11.32 6.55
N ILE A 43 -13.70 -10.91 5.29
CA ILE A 43 -14.40 -9.67 4.95
C ILE A 43 -15.87 -9.72 5.38
N GLN A 44 -16.54 -10.87 5.22
CA GLN A 44 -17.92 -11.06 5.66
C GLN A 44 -18.05 -10.96 7.18
N HIS A 45 -17.13 -11.55 7.93
CA HIS A 45 -17.14 -11.51 9.38
C HIS A 45 -16.98 -10.07 9.90
N THR A 46 -15.99 -9.34 9.36
CA THR A 46 -15.61 -8.00 9.80
C THR A 46 -16.55 -6.91 9.30
N PHE A 47 -16.80 -6.86 8.00
CA PHE A 47 -17.52 -5.73 7.37
C PHE A 47 -18.98 -6.05 7.07
N LYS A 48 -19.46 -7.26 7.44
CA LYS A 48 -20.80 -7.77 7.09
C LYS A 48 -21.11 -7.66 5.59
N ARG A 49 -20.06 -7.71 4.76
CA ARG A 49 -20.13 -7.64 3.30
C ARG A 49 -19.53 -8.90 2.71
N ARG A 50 -20.21 -9.50 1.74
CA ARG A 50 -19.72 -10.71 1.06
C ARG A 50 -19.27 -10.37 -0.37
N PRO A 51 -17.99 -10.04 -0.59
CA PRO A 51 -17.51 -9.77 -1.93
C PRO A 51 -17.46 -11.07 -2.74
N ASN A 52 -17.74 -10.96 -4.04
CA ASN A 52 -17.49 -12.07 -4.96
C ASN A 52 -15.97 -12.17 -5.29
N PRO A 53 -15.49 -13.34 -5.75
CA PRO A 53 -14.07 -13.52 -6.12
C PRO A 53 -13.53 -12.46 -7.09
N ALA A 54 -14.31 -12.07 -8.10
CA ALA A 54 -13.89 -11.09 -9.09
C ALA A 54 -13.62 -9.71 -8.47
N GLN A 55 -14.41 -9.31 -7.47
CA GLN A 55 -14.18 -8.08 -6.72
C GLN A 55 -12.86 -8.13 -5.95
N ILE A 56 -12.50 -9.26 -5.33
CA ILE A 56 -11.23 -9.43 -4.62
C ILE A 56 -10.06 -9.26 -5.60
N TRP A 57 -10.08 -9.98 -6.73
CA TRP A 57 -9.04 -9.88 -7.76
C TRP A 57 -8.94 -8.48 -8.38
N LYS A 58 -10.06 -7.76 -8.51
CA LYS A 58 -10.06 -6.35 -8.93
C LYS A 58 -9.44 -5.45 -7.87
N ARG A 59 -9.75 -5.66 -6.59
CA ARG A 59 -9.29 -4.83 -5.48
C ARG A 59 -7.78 -4.93 -5.24
N ILE A 60 -7.16 -6.11 -5.33
CA ILE A 60 -5.70 -6.23 -5.19
C ILE A 60 -4.92 -5.53 -6.31
N ARG A 61 -5.60 -5.18 -7.41
CA ARG A 61 -5.03 -4.45 -8.55
C ARG A 61 -5.38 -2.96 -8.51
N HIS A 62 -5.78 -2.43 -7.35
CA HIS A 62 -6.16 -1.03 -7.20
C HIS A 62 -5.10 -0.07 -7.77
N LYS A 63 -5.53 1.00 -8.43
CA LYS A 63 -4.62 1.94 -9.10
C LYS A 63 -3.57 2.53 -8.15
N ASP A 64 -3.94 2.79 -6.90
CA ASP A 64 -3.05 3.37 -5.88
C ASP A 64 -2.00 2.38 -5.33
N PHE A 65 -2.08 1.10 -5.64
CA PHE A 65 -1.04 0.15 -5.24
C PHE A 65 0.12 0.19 -6.21
N THR A 66 1.33 0.21 -5.67
CA THR A 66 2.55 0.04 -6.44
C THR A 66 2.57 -1.32 -7.13
N ARG A 67 3.33 -1.45 -8.22
CA ARG A 67 3.48 -2.73 -8.95
C ARG A 67 3.98 -3.84 -8.01
N GLN A 68 4.89 -3.50 -7.11
CA GLN A 68 5.46 -4.44 -6.15
C GLN A 68 4.39 -4.96 -5.18
N VAL A 69 3.57 -4.07 -4.60
CA VAL A 69 2.44 -4.44 -3.74
C VAL A 69 1.42 -5.27 -4.50
N LYS A 70 1.03 -4.88 -5.73
CA LYS A 70 0.10 -5.67 -6.58
C LYS A 70 0.61 -7.09 -6.80
N ASN A 71 1.89 -7.22 -7.15
CA ASN A 71 2.53 -8.52 -7.35
C ASN A 71 2.57 -9.33 -6.07
N PHE A 72 2.90 -8.71 -4.94
CA PHE A 72 2.91 -9.34 -3.62
C PHE A 72 1.52 -9.87 -3.24
N LEU A 73 0.47 -9.05 -3.35
CA LEU A 73 -0.90 -9.46 -3.04
C LEU A 73 -1.38 -10.59 -3.96
N TRP A 74 -1.10 -10.48 -5.26
CA TRP A 74 -1.43 -11.52 -6.23
C TRP A 74 -0.73 -12.85 -5.91
N LYS A 75 0.58 -12.82 -5.67
CA LYS A 75 1.37 -14.00 -5.29
C LYS A 75 0.93 -14.58 -3.94
N SER A 76 0.52 -13.74 -3.00
CA SER A 76 -0.02 -14.15 -1.69
C SER A 76 -1.30 -14.97 -1.86
N LEU A 77 -2.24 -14.50 -2.68
CA LEU A 77 -3.47 -15.24 -2.96
C LEU A 77 -3.20 -16.56 -3.71
N HIS A 78 -2.11 -16.64 -4.47
CA HIS A 78 -1.69 -17.87 -5.13
C HIS A 78 -0.81 -18.80 -4.28
N SER A 79 -0.63 -18.53 -2.98
CA SER A 79 0.28 -19.28 -2.11
C SER A 79 1.73 -19.37 -2.65
N ALA A 80 2.17 -18.36 -3.40
CA ALA A 80 3.50 -18.32 -4.01
C ALA A 80 4.57 -17.68 -3.09
N HIS A 81 4.24 -17.46 -1.82
CA HIS A 81 5.12 -16.91 -0.80
C HIS A 81 5.18 -17.85 0.41
N ARG A 82 6.29 -17.79 1.15
CA ARG A 82 6.46 -18.48 2.43
C ARG A 82 5.64 -17.80 3.53
N ILE A 83 4.31 -17.84 3.43
CA ILE A 83 3.35 -17.23 4.37
C ILE A 83 2.25 -18.23 4.72
N GLY A 84 1.60 -18.05 5.87
CA GLY A 84 0.40 -18.81 6.22
C GLY A 84 0.65 -20.32 6.29
N SER A 85 -0.17 -21.08 5.56
CA SER A 85 -0.13 -22.56 5.56
C SER A 85 1.21 -23.17 5.16
N TYR A 86 2.09 -22.42 4.50
CA TYR A 86 3.46 -22.85 4.21
C TYR A 86 4.22 -23.28 5.47
N TRP A 87 4.00 -22.62 6.62
CA TRP A 87 4.75 -22.91 7.84
C TRP A 87 4.16 -24.04 8.69
N LYS A 88 2.91 -24.45 8.43
CA LYS A 88 2.17 -25.40 9.29
C LYS A 88 2.74 -26.82 9.35
N HIS A 89 3.60 -27.19 8.40
CA HIS A 89 4.14 -28.53 8.25
C HIS A 89 5.66 -28.56 8.40
N ILE A 90 6.26 -27.43 8.76
CA ILE A 90 7.70 -27.32 9.02
C ILE A 90 7.86 -27.40 10.54
N PRO A 91 8.49 -28.48 11.07
CA PRO A 91 8.74 -28.62 12.49
C PRO A 91 9.38 -27.37 13.10
N GLU A 92 8.96 -27.01 14.31
CA GLU A 92 9.46 -25.86 15.09
C GLU A 92 9.18 -24.48 14.45
N CYS A 93 8.40 -24.45 13.37
CA CYS A 93 8.06 -23.24 12.63
C CYS A 93 6.54 -23.01 12.50
N GLU A 94 5.71 -23.87 13.09
CA GLU A 94 4.25 -23.86 12.95
C GLU A 94 3.65 -22.52 13.43
N ASP A 95 4.23 -21.95 14.50
CA ASP A 95 3.83 -20.65 15.05
C ASP A 95 4.02 -19.48 14.07
N ARG A 96 4.77 -19.68 12.99
CA ARG A 96 4.97 -18.68 11.93
C ARG A 96 3.83 -18.66 10.91
N ALA A 97 2.91 -19.64 10.97
CA ALA A 97 1.76 -19.72 10.10
C ALA A 97 0.71 -18.64 10.42
N THR A 98 0.61 -18.23 11.68
CA THR A 98 -0.34 -17.25 12.18
C THR A 98 0.38 -16.09 12.83
N CYS A 99 -0.17 -14.88 12.72
CA CYS A 99 0.34 -13.78 13.53
C CYS A 99 -0.10 -13.99 14.98
N GLN A 100 0.82 -13.88 15.93
CA GLN A 100 0.48 -13.80 17.35
C GLN A 100 -0.18 -12.46 17.70
N CYS A 101 -0.04 -11.45 16.82
CA CYS A 101 -0.82 -10.24 16.90
C CYS A 101 -2.31 -10.60 16.70
N ARG A 102 -3.12 -10.46 17.74
CA ARG A 102 -4.59 -10.69 17.71
C ARG A 102 -5.35 -9.64 16.86
N ARG A 103 -4.69 -9.02 15.89
CA ARG A 103 -5.23 -8.00 14.97
C ARG A 103 -5.18 -8.55 13.56
N THR A 104 -6.31 -9.09 13.09
CA THR A 104 -6.48 -9.62 11.72
C THR A 104 -6.93 -8.56 10.71
N GLU A 105 -7.02 -7.29 11.10
CA GLU A 105 -7.84 -6.31 10.38
C GLU A 105 -7.01 -5.20 9.77
N PHE A 106 -6.85 -5.22 8.45
CA PHE A 106 -6.20 -4.12 7.73
C PHE A 106 -6.81 -3.91 6.33
N GLY A 107 -7.15 -2.66 5.99
CA GLY A 107 -7.22 -2.23 4.59
C GLY A 107 -8.59 -1.88 3.98
N ALA A 108 -9.69 -1.86 4.73
CA ALA A 108 -11.01 -1.46 4.21
C ALA A 108 -11.73 -0.40 5.07
N ALA A 109 -10.98 0.50 5.70
CA ALA A 109 -11.55 1.66 6.38
C ALA A 109 -12.01 2.71 5.37
N THR A 110 -13.23 3.20 5.54
CA THR A 110 -13.74 4.42 4.91
C THR A 110 -13.83 5.49 5.98
N PHE A 111 -13.19 6.62 5.75
CA PHE A 111 -13.17 7.73 6.70
C PHE A 111 -14.22 8.75 6.29
N THR A 112 -14.98 9.26 7.26
CA THR A 112 -15.99 10.31 7.07
C THR A 112 -15.69 11.50 7.96
N ASP A 113 -16.16 12.68 7.57
CA ASP A 113 -16.13 13.86 8.44
C ASP A 113 -17.26 13.83 9.48
N GLU A 114 -17.33 14.85 10.33
CA GLU A 114 -18.37 15.05 11.35
C GLU A 114 -19.79 15.11 10.77
N LYS A 115 -19.92 15.43 9.48
CA LYS A 115 -21.18 15.49 8.73
C LYS A 115 -21.48 14.20 7.97
N GLY A 116 -20.69 13.14 8.16
CA GLY A 116 -20.84 11.85 7.50
C GLY A 116 -20.37 11.82 6.03
N ARG A 117 -19.71 12.87 5.52
CA ARG A 117 -19.19 12.93 4.16
C ARG A 117 -17.88 12.18 4.06
N ASN A 118 -17.72 11.37 3.01
CA ASN A 118 -16.48 10.62 2.80
C ASN A 118 -15.27 11.55 2.64
N LEU A 119 -14.16 11.15 3.26
CA LEU A 119 -12.84 11.76 3.14
C LEU A 119 -11.99 10.91 2.19
N PRO A 120 -12.05 11.17 0.87
CA PRO A 120 -11.38 10.34 -0.13
C PRO A 120 -9.85 10.41 -0.01
N GLY A 121 -9.30 11.56 0.37
CA GLY A 121 -7.86 11.76 0.61
C GLY A 121 -7.35 10.86 1.73
N VAL A 122 -7.97 10.94 2.90
CA VAL A 122 -7.64 10.09 4.08
C VAL A 122 -7.80 8.61 3.75
N SER A 123 -8.90 8.23 3.08
CA SER A 123 -9.14 6.83 2.68
C SER A 123 -8.09 6.33 1.68
N ARG A 124 -7.57 7.21 0.81
CA ARG A 124 -6.47 6.89 -0.12
C ARG A 124 -5.14 6.76 0.62
N LEU A 125 -4.84 7.68 1.54
CA LEU A 125 -3.63 7.65 2.37
C LEU A 125 -3.57 6.36 3.19
N TYR A 126 -4.65 6.02 3.90
CA TYR A 126 -4.73 4.78 4.67
C TYR A 126 -4.46 3.54 3.81
N ARG A 127 -5.05 3.49 2.60
CA ARG A 127 -4.82 2.39 1.65
C ARG A 127 -3.34 2.29 1.25
N ILE A 128 -2.68 3.42 0.99
CA ILE A 128 -1.25 3.47 0.69
C ILE A 128 -0.45 2.94 1.89
N LEU A 129 -0.63 3.56 3.06
CA LEU A 129 0.12 3.25 4.29
C LEU A 129 0.02 1.77 4.66
N ILE A 130 -1.20 1.23 4.72
CA ILE A 130 -1.41 -0.17 5.06
C ILE A 130 -0.74 -1.10 4.05
N SER A 131 -0.90 -0.84 2.75
CA SER A 131 -0.40 -1.73 1.72
C SER A 131 1.14 -1.75 1.65
N GLU A 132 1.78 -0.58 1.77
CA GLU A 132 3.24 -0.48 1.83
C GLU A 132 3.78 -1.08 3.13
N SER A 133 3.08 -0.89 4.25
CA SER A 133 3.47 -1.47 5.55
C SER A 133 3.41 -2.99 5.54
N ILE A 134 2.32 -3.59 5.06
CA ILE A 134 2.18 -5.06 4.97
C ILE A 134 3.30 -5.65 4.08
N PHE A 135 3.56 -5.02 2.94
CA PHE A 135 4.61 -5.49 2.04
C PHE A 135 6.00 -5.37 2.67
N MET A 136 6.27 -4.27 3.39
CA MET A 136 7.53 -4.08 4.10
C MET A 136 7.70 -5.06 5.26
N ILE A 137 6.66 -5.31 6.07
CA ILE A 137 6.66 -6.31 7.13
C ILE A 137 7.06 -7.67 6.54
N TRP A 138 6.47 -8.04 5.41
CA TRP A 138 6.84 -9.28 4.72
C TRP A 138 8.31 -9.31 4.28
N LYS A 139 8.85 -8.20 3.73
CA LYS A 139 10.27 -8.11 3.35
C LYS A 139 11.19 -8.29 4.56
N VAL A 140 10.96 -7.52 5.62
CA VAL A 140 11.78 -7.54 6.84
C VAL A 140 11.73 -8.91 7.48
N ARG A 141 10.54 -9.52 7.60
CA ARG A 141 10.39 -10.88 8.12
C ARG A 141 11.17 -11.90 7.28
N ASN A 142 11.11 -11.81 5.96
CA ASN A 142 11.89 -12.72 5.10
C ASN A 142 13.40 -12.52 5.27
N GLU A 143 13.86 -11.26 5.39
CA GLU A 143 15.27 -10.95 5.64
C GLU A 143 15.74 -11.58 6.97
N CYS A 144 14.97 -11.40 8.06
CA CYS A 144 15.26 -12.03 9.35
C CYS A 144 15.29 -13.56 9.27
N VAL A 145 14.23 -14.16 8.68
CA VAL A 145 14.03 -15.61 8.70
C VAL A 145 14.94 -16.36 7.72
N ILE A 146 15.21 -15.81 6.55
CA ILE A 146 15.93 -16.51 5.47
C ILE A 146 17.41 -16.14 5.44
N THR A 147 17.74 -14.87 5.72
CA THR A 147 19.12 -14.38 5.57
C THR A 147 19.86 -14.32 6.90
N LYS A 148 19.20 -13.90 7.98
CA LYS A 148 19.87 -13.63 9.28
C LYS A 148 19.61 -14.69 10.35
N GLY A 149 19.15 -15.89 10.00
CA GLY A 149 18.97 -16.99 10.96
C GLY A 149 17.96 -16.74 12.09
N GLY A 150 17.09 -15.72 11.98
CA GLY A 150 16.14 -15.36 13.04
C GLY A 150 16.41 -14.02 13.73
N ASP A 151 17.56 -13.39 13.47
CA ASP A 151 17.89 -12.12 14.14
C ASP A 151 16.98 -10.98 13.72
N SER A 152 16.44 -10.28 14.72
CA SER A 152 15.57 -9.13 14.52
C SER A 152 16.37 -7.95 13.97
N SER A 153 15.84 -7.29 12.94
CA SER A 153 16.46 -6.06 12.44
C SER A 153 16.28 -4.92 13.47
N PRO A 154 17.30 -4.06 13.67
CA PRO A 154 17.18 -2.91 14.56
C PRO A 154 15.97 -2.02 14.22
N VAL A 155 15.26 -1.57 15.26
CA VAL A 155 13.99 -0.82 15.11
C VAL A 155 14.16 0.45 14.28
N ASN A 156 15.26 1.19 14.48
CA ASN A 156 15.61 2.39 13.71
C ASN A 156 15.81 2.08 12.22
N MET A 157 16.42 0.95 11.87
CA MET A 157 16.57 0.54 10.47
C MET A 157 15.21 0.22 9.83
N VAL A 158 14.32 -0.44 10.56
CA VAL A 158 12.95 -0.72 10.08
C VAL A 158 12.18 0.58 9.87
N HIS A 159 12.28 1.52 10.83
CA HIS A 159 11.67 2.85 10.72
C HIS A 159 12.19 3.61 9.49
N ASN A 160 13.51 3.66 9.29
CA ASN A 160 14.12 4.36 8.16
C ASN A 160 13.74 3.71 6.81
N LYS A 161 13.69 2.38 6.73
CA LYS A 161 13.21 1.65 5.55
C LYS A 161 11.74 2.00 5.24
N TRP A 162 10.90 2.11 6.28
CA TRP A 162 9.50 2.50 6.14
C TRP A 162 9.35 3.93 5.65
N LEU A 163 10.01 4.87 6.32
CA LEU A 163 9.97 6.28 5.97
C LEU A 163 10.46 6.51 4.54
N HIS A 164 11.54 5.82 4.15
CA HIS A 164 12.01 5.83 2.76
C HIS A 164 10.94 5.33 1.79
N ALA A 165 10.28 4.20 2.06
CA ALA A 165 9.23 3.66 1.20
C ALA A 165 8.04 4.62 1.06
N ILE A 166 7.60 5.25 2.15
CA ILE A 166 6.51 6.22 2.14
C ILE A 166 6.91 7.50 1.38
N ASN A 167 8.12 8.02 1.61
CA ASN A 167 8.63 9.17 0.86
C ASN A 167 8.76 8.88 -0.64
N GLN A 168 9.20 7.67 -1.04
CA GLN A 168 9.17 7.26 -2.44
C GLN A 168 7.75 7.27 -3.00
N ARG A 169 6.76 6.84 -2.22
CA ARG A 169 5.35 6.84 -2.64
C ARG A 169 4.81 8.26 -2.84
N LEU A 170 5.14 9.19 -1.95
CA LEU A 170 4.87 10.62 -2.11
C LEU A 170 5.52 11.17 -3.39
N LEU A 171 6.82 10.90 -3.60
CA LEU A 171 7.56 11.35 -4.78
C LEU A 171 6.92 10.87 -6.09
N PHE A 172 6.56 9.60 -6.17
CA PHE A 172 5.90 9.07 -7.36
C PHE A 172 4.51 9.70 -7.58
N ASP A 173 3.74 9.98 -6.52
CA ASP A 173 2.45 10.66 -6.65
C ASP A 173 2.62 12.06 -7.24
N ARG A 174 3.64 12.79 -6.78
CA ARG A 174 4.01 14.11 -7.31
C ARG A 174 4.46 14.03 -8.78
N VAL A 175 5.34 13.09 -9.13
CA VAL A 175 5.80 12.94 -10.52
C VAL A 175 4.62 12.63 -11.47
N LEU A 176 3.65 11.84 -11.00
CA LEU A 176 2.47 11.48 -11.78
C LEU A 176 1.44 12.60 -11.89
N THR A 177 1.64 13.79 -11.29
CA THR A 177 0.78 14.96 -11.57
C THR A 177 1.11 15.65 -12.88
N ASN A 178 2.27 15.35 -13.47
CA ASN A 178 2.71 15.97 -14.72
C ASN A 178 1.92 15.42 -15.93
N HIS A 179 0.77 16.06 -16.19
CA HIS A 179 -0.13 15.74 -17.30
C HIS A 179 0.52 15.89 -18.69
N ALA A 180 1.44 16.85 -18.85
CA ALA A 180 2.13 17.07 -20.12
C ALA A 180 3.04 15.88 -20.47
N LYS A 181 3.71 15.31 -19.47
CA LYS A 181 4.64 14.18 -19.64
C LYS A 181 3.95 12.82 -19.79
N TYR A 182 2.91 12.55 -19.00
CA TYR A 182 2.29 11.22 -18.93
C TYR A 182 0.89 11.14 -19.56
N GLY A 183 0.35 12.26 -20.04
CA GLY A 183 -0.99 12.36 -20.59
C GLY A 183 -2.08 12.32 -19.53
N LYS A 184 -3.26 12.89 -19.85
CA LYS A 184 -4.38 13.04 -18.91
C LYS A 184 -4.88 11.70 -18.33
N GLN A 185 -4.80 10.62 -19.10
CA GLN A 185 -5.33 9.30 -18.71
C GLN A 185 -4.48 8.58 -17.66
N ASN A 186 -3.16 8.78 -17.66
CA ASN A 186 -2.22 8.07 -16.78
C ASN A 186 -1.72 8.92 -15.61
N SER A 187 -2.09 10.19 -15.58
CA SER A 187 -1.66 11.16 -14.57
C SER A 187 -2.68 11.26 -13.43
N ILE A 188 -2.19 11.57 -12.23
CA ILE A 188 -2.98 11.81 -11.03
C ILE A 188 -3.29 13.31 -10.96
N LYS A 189 -4.53 13.69 -10.63
CA LYS A 189 -4.87 15.11 -10.43
C LYS A 189 -4.10 15.67 -9.23
N THR A 190 -3.54 16.88 -9.35
CA THR A 190 -2.85 17.59 -8.27
C THR A 190 -3.69 17.65 -6.99
N SER A 191 -4.98 17.99 -7.10
CA SER A 191 -5.88 18.03 -5.95
C SER A 191 -5.95 16.70 -5.21
N VAL A 192 -5.94 15.55 -5.89
CA VAL A 192 -5.95 14.24 -5.23
C VAL A 192 -4.68 14.04 -4.41
N VAL A 193 -3.52 14.46 -4.91
CA VAL A 193 -2.23 14.36 -4.19
C VAL A 193 -2.24 15.27 -2.97
N LEU A 194 -2.63 16.54 -3.13
CA LEU A 194 -2.73 17.50 -2.03
C LEU A 194 -3.64 16.97 -0.91
N HIS A 195 -4.86 16.53 -1.23
CA HIS A 195 -5.79 15.99 -0.23
C HIS A 195 -5.34 14.65 0.37
N THR A 196 -4.48 13.88 -0.31
CA THR A 196 -3.99 12.61 0.24
C THR A 196 -2.92 12.86 1.30
N TRP A 197 -2.01 13.80 1.05
CA TRP A 197 -0.81 14.00 1.87
C TRP A 197 -0.90 15.23 2.78
N SER A 198 -1.99 15.99 2.72
CA SER A 198 -2.26 17.09 3.64
C SER A 198 -2.21 16.64 5.09
N SER A 199 -1.64 17.49 5.95
CA SER A 199 -1.40 17.25 7.38
C SER A 199 -0.45 16.10 7.69
N THR A 200 0.37 15.67 6.73
CA THR A 200 1.36 14.61 6.91
C THR A 200 2.78 15.05 6.54
N LEU A 201 2.95 16.28 6.04
CA LEU A 201 4.24 16.75 5.56
C LEU A 201 5.05 17.37 6.68
N LEU A 202 6.37 17.28 6.55
CA LEU A 202 7.28 17.97 7.45
C LEU A 202 7.27 19.47 7.12
N ASN A 203 7.10 20.32 8.14
CA ASN A 203 7.03 21.78 8.01
C ASN A 203 6.00 22.24 6.97
N GLU A 204 4.79 21.64 7.01
CA GLU A 204 3.74 21.90 6.02
C GLU A 204 3.29 23.36 5.98
N GLU A 205 3.33 24.05 7.13
CA GLU A 205 3.10 25.49 7.25
C GLU A 205 4.02 26.37 6.38
N ASP A 206 5.22 25.91 6.05
CA ASP A 206 6.18 26.66 5.22
C ASP A 206 6.00 26.39 3.72
N LEU A 207 5.11 25.46 3.36
CA LEU A 207 4.90 25.05 1.96
C LEU A 207 3.81 25.88 1.28
N PRO A 208 3.94 26.15 -0.04
CA PRO A 208 2.87 26.78 -0.80
C PRO A 208 1.65 25.86 -0.91
N GLU A 209 0.48 26.44 -1.23
CA GLU A 209 -0.77 25.70 -1.39
C GLU A 209 -0.65 24.54 -2.40
N ASP A 210 0.05 24.76 -3.53
CA ASP A 210 0.48 23.70 -4.45
C ASP A 210 1.97 23.37 -4.28
N TRP A 211 2.28 22.60 -3.25
CA TRP A 211 3.64 22.11 -3.00
C TRP A 211 4.08 20.97 -3.93
N THR A 212 3.24 20.48 -4.85
CA THR A 212 3.59 19.28 -5.64
C THR A 212 4.82 19.47 -6.53
N LYS A 213 5.12 20.72 -6.88
CA LYS A 213 6.30 21.12 -7.67
C LYS A 213 7.53 21.43 -6.82
N GLU A 214 7.40 21.57 -5.51
CA GLU A 214 8.48 22.00 -4.62
C GLU A 214 9.54 20.91 -4.43
N PRO A 215 10.84 21.20 -4.58
CA PRO A 215 11.87 20.22 -4.30
C PRO A 215 11.81 19.78 -2.83
N ARG A 216 12.19 18.53 -2.55
CA ARG A 216 12.46 18.02 -1.19
C ARG A 216 11.28 18.00 -0.20
N VAL A 217 10.03 18.00 -0.65
CA VAL A 217 8.87 17.72 0.22
C VAL A 217 8.94 16.27 0.75
N LEU A 218 8.88 16.11 2.07
CA LEU A 218 8.95 14.84 2.79
C LEU A 218 7.78 14.67 3.75
N VAL A 219 7.45 13.43 4.07
CA VAL A 219 6.49 13.09 5.13
C VAL A 219 7.14 13.34 6.48
N GLY A 220 6.43 14.06 7.35
CA GLY A 220 6.82 14.33 8.73
C GLY A 220 6.57 13.11 9.61
N THR A 221 7.51 12.81 10.48
CA THR A 221 7.38 11.76 11.52
C THR A 221 7.55 12.31 12.93
N GLU A 222 7.86 13.60 13.08
CA GLU A 222 7.96 14.19 14.40
C GLU A 222 6.57 14.30 15.04
N PRO A 223 6.37 13.76 16.26
CA PRO A 223 5.15 14.05 17.01
C PRO A 223 5.11 15.57 17.19
N LYS A 224 3.99 16.21 16.81
CA LYS A 224 3.78 17.65 17.05
C LYS A 224 4.18 17.94 18.50
N SER A 225 5.31 18.59 18.71
CA SER A 225 5.66 19.04 20.05
C SER A 225 4.50 19.93 20.49
N SER A 226 3.87 19.57 21.59
CA SER A 226 2.98 20.47 22.31
C SER A 226 3.78 21.74 22.53
N ARG A 227 3.42 22.82 21.82
CA ARG A 227 3.99 24.14 22.05
C ARG A 227 3.91 24.42 23.55
N SER A 228 5.05 24.54 24.22
CA SER A 228 5.08 25.13 25.55
C SER A 228 4.56 26.56 25.43
N PRO A 229 3.63 27.02 26.29
CA PRO A 229 3.14 28.39 26.22
C PRO A 229 4.29 29.38 26.43
N PRO A 230 4.25 30.55 25.76
CA PRO A 230 5.29 31.56 25.94
C PRO A 230 5.32 32.00 27.41
N GLN A 231 6.51 31.93 28.00
CA GLN A 231 6.79 32.47 29.33
C GLN A 231 6.44 33.96 29.33
N PRO A 232 5.65 34.45 30.31
CA PRO A 232 5.34 35.87 30.38
C PRO A 232 6.62 36.65 30.69
N SER A 233 6.94 37.60 29.81
CA SER A 233 7.97 38.59 30.01
C SER A 233 7.74 39.34 31.32
N GLY A 234 8.59 39.07 32.32
CA GLY A 234 8.61 39.79 33.58
C GLY A 234 8.83 41.28 33.34
N ARG A 235 7.83 42.08 33.72
CA ARG A 235 7.91 43.54 33.75
C ARG A 235 9.08 43.97 34.63
N ARG A 236 9.92 44.85 34.08
CA ARG A 236 10.80 45.73 34.85
C ARG A 236 9.93 46.57 35.79
N GLY A 237 10.04 46.34 37.08
CA GLY A 237 9.67 47.32 38.10
C GLY A 237 10.89 48.18 38.40
N GLN A 238 10.92 49.39 37.84
CA GLN A 238 11.66 50.50 38.45
C GLN A 238 10.84 50.99 39.66
N GLY A 239 11.53 51.35 40.75
CA GLY A 239 11.03 52.41 41.62
C GLY A 239 11.21 52.22 43.12
N ARG A 240 12.30 52.84 43.60
CA ARG A 240 12.55 53.43 44.94
C ARG A 240 12.85 52.50 46.10
#